data_AF-A0A918INM2-F1
#
_entry.id   AF-A0A918INM2-F1
#
_cell.length_a   1.000
_cell.length_b   1.000
_cell.length_c   1.000
_cell.angle_alpha   90.00
_cell.angle_beta   90.00
_cell.angle_gamma   90.00
#
_symmetry.space_group_name_H-M   'P 1'
#
loop_
_entity.id
_entity.type
_entity.pdbx_description
1 polymer ?
#
loop_
_entity_poly.entity_id
_entity_poly.type
_entity_poly.pdbx_seq_one_letter_code
_entity_poly.pdbx_strand_id
1 'polypeptide(L)'
;MIGATCPGPLRAEGPLSAIDWLSESVTTPKGTQVPAPAAPTAPNQGVLPSSVPLPQKLPNEAPVTRSATPGAVTTSVLGKPSPDGVGLLSAARTGLPHRLWGLARTEDIARMLTAERTDTLPALQGLLLTLLLAEAEPPVDSGGRGVLLLARVDKLLAMGALDQALALTALAGPPTPDLFRRRFDIALLTGTEDAACEEMTAAPQLAPTLPARIFCLARAGDWQAAALTLHSAQALGQVAPEEDELLSRFLDPDLADGAEPMVPPSVPTPLVWRMFEAIGEPLPTLGLPVAFSHAELRPQAGWKAQIEAAERLARVGAITPNLLLGLYTERSPAASGGVWDRVDLFQTFDRALSAGDATAVSAALPPVWSAMASVELEIPFATLYAAPLQRLALTGDAATLAFRIALLSPEYDKAAKARALAQPAPDVTESFLIGLATGKINGLVPPDSMSRAIAPAFLAPKITPEAEQLLAERRVGEALLLALDTVGRGVTGDPRGVAEGLSLLRQLGLEDVARRTALELLLLERRG
;
A
#
# COMPACT_ATOMS: atom_id res chain seq x y z
N MET A 1 18.48 -38.90 -40.34
CA MET A 1 17.71 -38.95 -39.08
C MET A 1 18.07 -37.72 -38.25
N ILE A 2 17.28 -36.65 -38.34
CA ILE A 2 17.33 -35.51 -37.42
C ILE A 2 15.86 -35.10 -37.22
N GLY A 3 15.31 -35.40 -36.05
CA GLY A 3 13.92 -35.11 -35.69
C GLY A 3 13.84 -33.75 -34.99
N ALA A 4 12.96 -32.89 -35.49
CA ALA A 4 12.65 -31.59 -34.93
C ALA A 4 11.62 -31.72 -33.80
N THR A 5 11.92 -31.14 -32.64
CA THR A 5 11.00 -31.00 -31.50
C THR A 5 10.17 -29.71 -31.65
N CYS A 6 8.84 -29.83 -31.57
CA CYS A 6 7.92 -28.68 -31.47
C CYS A 6 7.83 -28.18 -30.02
N PRO A 7 7.72 -26.86 -29.77
CA PRO A 7 7.41 -26.34 -28.45
C PRO A 7 5.90 -26.45 -28.18
N GLY A 8 5.54 -26.82 -26.94
CA GLY A 8 4.16 -26.89 -26.47
C GLY A 8 3.54 -25.51 -26.18
N PRO A 9 2.22 -25.42 -25.99
CA PRO A 9 1.53 -24.15 -25.78
C PRO A 9 1.82 -23.59 -24.37
N LEU A 10 2.12 -22.29 -24.31
CA LEU A 10 2.12 -21.51 -23.07
C LEU A 10 0.68 -21.40 -22.54
N ARG A 11 0.47 -21.77 -21.28
CA ARG A 11 -0.79 -21.53 -20.54
C ARG A 11 -0.80 -20.11 -19.99
N ALA A 12 -1.97 -19.50 -19.96
CA ALA A 12 -2.21 -18.25 -19.24
C ALA A 12 -2.19 -18.53 -17.72
N GLU A 13 -1.30 -17.87 -17.00
CA GLU A 13 -1.27 -17.81 -15.54
C GLU A 13 -2.46 -16.97 -15.04
N GLY A 14 -3.13 -17.43 -13.98
CA GLY A 14 -4.10 -16.61 -13.25
C GLY A 14 -3.41 -15.43 -12.56
N PRO A 15 -4.16 -14.43 -12.04
CA PRO A 15 -3.57 -13.27 -11.40
C PRO A 15 -2.81 -13.70 -10.14
N LEU A 16 -1.49 -13.77 -10.27
CA LEU A 16 -0.57 -13.95 -9.14
C LEU A 16 -0.68 -12.73 -8.23
N SER A 17 -0.71 -12.97 -6.91
CA SER A 17 -0.40 -11.91 -5.96
C SER A 17 1.02 -11.46 -6.25
N ALA A 18 1.24 -10.16 -6.43
CA ALA A 18 2.57 -9.61 -6.68
C ALA A 18 3.34 -9.30 -5.39
N ILE A 19 2.91 -9.91 -4.28
CA ILE A 19 3.49 -9.76 -2.95
C ILE A 19 3.88 -11.14 -2.46
N ASP A 20 5.18 -11.38 -2.36
CA ASP A 20 5.78 -12.70 -2.11
C ASP A 20 5.27 -13.39 -0.83
N TRP A 21 4.87 -12.61 0.19
CA TRP A 21 4.37 -13.14 1.48
C TRP A 21 2.85 -13.34 1.52
N LEU A 22 2.11 -12.71 0.61
CA LEU A 22 0.67 -12.96 0.45
C LEU A 22 0.54 -14.29 -0.28
N SER A 23 0.62 -15.37 0.50
CA SER A 23 0.42 -16.75 0.11
C SER A 23 0.68 -17.03 -1.39
N GLU A 24 1.86 -17.52 -1.76
CA GLU A 24 2.02 -18.21 -3.05
C GLU A 24 1.60 -19.67 -2.85
N SER A 25 0.46 -20.09 -3.41
CA SER A 25 0.01 -21.47 -3.22
C SER A 25 -0.91 -21.93 -4.34
N VAL A 26 -0.44 -21.75 -5.57
CA VAL A 26 -0.99 -22.48 -6.72
C VAL A 26 0.11 -23.38 -7.27
N THR A 27 0.47 -24.42 -6.52
CA THR A 27 0.81 -25.69 -7.15
C THR A 27 -0.51 -26.36 -7.47
N THR A 28 -1.06 -26.12 -8.67
CA THR A 28 -2.16 -26.95 -9.17
C THR A 28 -1.73 -28.42 -9.06
N PRO A 29 -2.55 -29.32 -8.48
CA PRO A 29 -2.23 -30.73 -8.42
C PRO A 29 -1.90 -31.25 -9.82
N LYS A 30 -0.74 -31.89 -9.98
CA LYS A 30 -0.45 -32.71 -11.17
C LYS A 30 -1.43 -33.89 -11.15
N GLY A 31 -2.61 -33.73 -11.76
CA GLY A 31 -3.53 -34.84 -11.94
C GLY A 31 -4.99 -34.49 -11.79
N THR A 32 -5.54 -33.76 -12.75
CA THR A 32 -6.95 -33.92 -13.14
C THR A 32 -7.13 -33.34 -14.53
N GLN A 33 -6.92 -34.19 -15.54
CA GLN A 33 -7.35 -33.89 -16.90
C GLN A 33 -8.88 -33.94 -16.92
N VAL A 34 -9.52 -32.77 -16.82
CA VAL A 34 -10.90 -32.60 -17.29
C VAL A 34 -10.85 -32.70 -18.83
N PRO A 35 -11.65 -33.56 -19.48
CA PRO A 35 -11.70 -33.58 -20.94
C PRO A 35 -12.13 -32.21 -21.45
N ALA A 36 -11.37 -31.64 -22.38
CA ALA A 36 -11.74 -30.39 -23.02
C ALA A 36 -13.11 -30.53 -23.70
N PRO A 37 -14.03 -29.57 -23.56
CA PRO A 37 -15.24 -29.55 -24.36
C PRO A 37 -14.86 -29.48 -25.84
N ALA A 38 -15.55 -30.28 -26.66
CA ALA A 38 -15.32 -30.34 -28.10
C ALA A 38 -15.40 -28.93 -28.72
N ALA A 39 -14.44 -28.62 -29.60
CA ALA A 39 -14.37 -27.34 -30.29
C ALA A 39 -15.69 -27.04 -31.03
N PRO A 40 -16.20 -25.79 -30.99
CA PRO A 40 -17.32 -25.41 -31.82
C PRO A 40 -16.92 -25.53 -33.29
N THR A 41 -17.78 -26.20 -34.06
CA THR A 41 -17.68 -26.33 -35.51
C THR A 41 -17.65 -24.94 -36.14
N ALA A 42 -16.70 -24.73 -37.06
CA ALA A 42 -16.52 -23.45 -37.77
C ALA A 42 -17.84 -22.99 -38.42
N PRO A 43 -18.19 -21.68 -38.36
CA PRO A 43 -19.35 -21.19 -39.07
C PRO A 43 -19.15 -21.37 -40.58
N ASN A 44 -20.21 -21.81 -41.26
CA ASN A 44 -20.31 -21.93 -42.70
C ASN A 44 -19.67 -20.72 -43.39
N GLN A 45 -18.66 -20.96 -44.22
CA GLN A 45 -18.10 -19.95 -45.12
C GLN A 45 -19.19 -19.55 -46.12
N GLY A 46 -19.93 -18.49 -45.79
CA GLY A 46 -20.79 -17.81 -46.75
C GLY A 46 -19.92 -17.29 -47.88
N VAL A 47 -20.17 -17.79 -49.09
CA VAL A 47 -19.57 -17.30 -50.33
C VAL A 47 -19.93 -15.81 -50.46
N LEU A 48 -18.95 -14.93 -50.25
CA LEU A 48 -19.09 -13.51 -50.58
C LEU A 48 -19.13 -13.36 -52.11
N PRO A 49 -20.05 -12.55 -52.68
CA PRO A 49 -20.07 -12.29 -54.11
C PRO A 49 -18.77 -11.57 -54.55
N SER A 50 -18.13 -12.09 -55.60
CA SER A 50 -16.79 -11.70 -56.09
C SER A 50 -16.68 -10.31 -56.74
N SER A 51 -17.44 -9.30 -56.29
CA SER A 51 -17.49 -7.99 -56.94
C SER A 51 -16.81 -6.85 -56.18
N VAL A 52 -15.90 -7.12 -55.23
CA VAL A 52 -15.08 -6.09 -54.60
C VAL A 52 -13.59 -6.42 -54.80
N PRO A 53 -12.79 -5.57 -55.47
CA PRO A 53 -11.35 -5.78 -55.55
C PRO A 53 -10.76 -5.61 -54.14
N LEU A 54 -10.15 -6.66 -53.60
CA LEU A 54 -9.32 -6.55 -52.40
C LEU A 54 -8.08 -5.69 -52.74
N PRO A 55 -7.66 -4.77 -51.86
CA PRO A 55 -6.47 -3.97 -52.09
C PRO A 55 -5.25 -4.89 -52.23
N GLN A 56 -4.48 -4.68 -53.30
CA GLN A 56 -3.27 -5.45 -53.55
C GLN A 56 -2.21 -5.07 -52.51
N LYS A 57 -1.69 -6.09 -51.83
CA LYS A 57 -0.58 -5.98 -50.87
C LYS A 57 0.67 -5.47 -51.59
N LEU A 58 1.18 -4.31 -51.18
CA LEU A 58 2.46 -3.80 -51.65
C LEU A 58 3.60 -4.73 -51.19
N PRO A 59 4.60 -5.06 -52.03
CA PRO A 59 5.52 -6.17 -51.74
C PRO A 59 6.45 -5.99 -50.53
N ASN A 60 6.55 -4.82 -49.90
CA ASN A 60 7.56 -4.50 -48.89
C ASN A 60 7.04 -3.66 -47.70
N GLU A 61 5.81 -3.91 -47.22
CA GLU A 61 5.36 -3.31 -45.95
C GLU A 61 5.64 -4.28 -44.78
N ALA A 62 6.36 -3.79 -43.76
CA ALA A 62 6.64 -4.57 -42.56
C ALA A 62 5.35 -4.82 -41.76
N PRO A 63 5.14 -6.02 -41.18
CA PRO A 63 3.95 -6.31 -40.41
C PRO A 63 3.87 -5.40 -39.17
N VAL A 64 2.85 -4.53 -39.11
CA VAL A 64 2.60 -3.61 -38.00
C VAL A 64 1.91 -4.25 -36.80
N THR A 65 1.54 -5.53 -36.88
CA THR A 65 0.86 -6.27 -35.81
C THR A 65 1.41 -7.69 -35.64
N ARG A 66 1.54 -8.14 -34.38
CA ARG A 66 2.06 -9.47 -34.02
C ARG A 66 0.97 -10.56 -33.92
N SER A 67 -0.31 -10.19 -33.89
CA SER A 67 -1.46 -11.11 -33.87
C SER A 67 -2.74 -10.42 -34.40
N ALA A 68 -3.66 -11.21 -34.95
CA ALA A 68 -4.99 -10.79 -35.44
C ALA A 68 -6.16 -11.37 -34.60
N THR A 69 -5.88 -11.94 -33.42
CA THR A 69 -6.94 -12.36 -32.48
C THR A 69 -7.67 -11.14 -31.92
N PRO A 70 -9.00 -11.03 -32.10
CA PRO A 70 -9.79 -10.01 -31.41
C PRO A 70 -9.55 -10.11 -29.90
N GLY A 71 -9.40 -8.96 -29.22
CA GLY A 71 -9.39 -8.93 -27.76
C GLY A 71 -10.66 -9.59 -27.22
N ALA A 72 -10.57 -10.22 -26.05
CA ALA A 72 -11.72 -10.86 -25.41
C ALA A 72 -12.86 -9.85 -25.28
N VAL A 73 -14.02 -10.15 -25.88
CA VAL A 73 -15.21 -9.30 -25.78
C VAL A 73 -15.74 -9.43 -24.36
N THR A 74 -15.51 -8.42 -23.53
CA THR A 74 -16.10 -8.33 -22.19
C THR A 74 -17.53 -7.82 -22.31
N THR A 75 -18.46 -8.47 -21.60
CA THR A 75 -19.84 -8.00 -21.49
C THR A 75 -20.11 -7.70 -20.02
N SER A 76 -20.59 -6.50 -19.72
CA SER A 76 -21.07 -6.12 -18.40
C SER A 76 -22.56 -5.82 -18.47
N VAL A 77 -23.29 -6.17 -17.41
CA VAL A 77 -24.71 -5.81 -17.29
C VAL A 77 -24.77 -4.37 -16.79
N LEU A 78 -25.35 -3.48 -17.59
CA LEU A 78 -25.54 -2.08 -17.23
C LEU A 78 -26.34 -1.99 -15.92
N GLY A 79 -25.77 -1.33 -14.90
CA GLY A 79 -26.40 -1.12 -13.59
C GLY A 79 -26.04 -2.12 -12.49
N LYS A 80 -25.21 -3.14 -12.75
CA LYS A 80 -24.62 -3.95 -11.67
C LYS A 80 -23.36 -3.28 -11.11
N PRO A 81 -23.17 -3.25 -9.77
CA PRO A 81 -21.91 -2.82 -9.17
C PRO A 81 -20.75 -3.67 -9.70
N SER A 82 -19.71 -3.02 -10.21
CA SER A 82 -18.46 -3.69 -10.59
C SER A 82 -17.51 -3.69 -9.39
N PRO A 83 -16.92 -4.83 -8.99
CA PRO A 83 -15.90 -4.87 -7.95
C PRO A 83 -14.74 -3.90 -8.22
N ASP A 84 -14.37 -3.71 -9.48
CA ASP A 84 -13.26 -2.83 -9.88
C ASP A 84 -13.55 -1.33 -9.72
N GLY A 85 -14.82 -0.95 -9.51
CA GLY A 85 -15.23 0.44 -9.30
C GLY A 85 -15.51 0.82 -7.85
N VAL A 86 -15.55 -0.15 -6.93
CA VAL A 86 -15.90 0.10 -5.51
C VAL A 86 -14.86 1.00 -4.84
N GLY A 87 -15.29 1.79 -3.87
CA GLY A 87 -14.41 2.68 -3.10
C GLY A 87 -15.04 3.14 -1.81
N LEU A 88 -14.20 3.52 -0.85
CA LEU A 88 -14.61 4.08 0.44
C LEU A 88 -14.72 5.61 0.39
N LEU A 89 -14.04 6.25 -0.57
CA LEU A 89 -13.95 7.70 -0.70
C LEU A 89 -14.56 8.15 -2.02
N SER A 90 -15.60 8.99 -1.94
CA SER A 90 -16.23 9.54 -3.14
C SER A 90 -15.34 10.60 -3.81
N ALA A 91 -15.56 10.83 -5.11
CA ALA A 91 -14.88 11.87 -5.89
C ALA A 91 -14.91 13.26 -5.22
N ALA A 92 -16.02 13.60 -4.55
CA ALA A 92 -16.15 14.86 -3.82
C ALA A 92 -15.22 14.97 -2.61
N ARG A 93 -14.91 13.85 -1.93
CA ARG A 93 -13.99 13.83 -0.79
C ARG A 93 -12.53 13.78 -1.23
N THR A 94 -12.22 13.07 -2.31
CA THR A 94 -10.85 12.90 -2.79
C THR A 94 -10.38 14.05 -3.67
N GLY A 95 -11.30 14.77 -4.32
CA GLY A 95 -10.98 15.71 -5.39
C GLY A 95 -10.59 15.04 -6.71
N LEU A 96 -10.58 13.70 -6.76
CA LEU A 96 -10.26 12.93 -7.96
C LEU A 96 -11.51 12.78 -8.85
N PRO A 97 -11.37 12.86 -10.19
CA PRO A 97 -12.52 12.72 -11.07
C PRO A 97 -13.04 11.27 -11.08
N HIS A 98 -14.36 11.08 -11.10
CA HIS A 98 -14.98 9.75 -11.15
C HIS A 98 -14.47 8.91 -12.35
N ARG A 99 -14.17 9.55 -13.49
CA ARG A 99 -13.58 8.92 -14.68
C ARG A 99 -12.05 8.97 -14.63
N LEU A 100 -11.46 8.23 -13.70
CA LEU A 100 -10.01 8.18 -13.52
C LEU A 100 -9.29 7.55 -14.72
N TRP A 101 -9.80 6.43 -15.20
CA TRP A 101 -9.02 5.52 -16.04
C TRP A 101 -9.18 5.78 -17.54
N GLY A 102 -10.25 6.46 -17.98
CA GLY A 102 -10.48 6.71 -19.41
C GLY A 102 -10.49 5.41 -20.22
N LEU A 103 -9.63 5.30 -21.24
CA LEU A 103 -9.46 4.11 -22.08
C LEU A 103 -8.28 3.21 -21.67
N ALA A 104 -7.75 3.41 -20.46
CA ALA A 104 -6.70 2.57 -19.89
C ALA A 104 -7.12 1.10 -19.83
N ARG A 105 -6.14 0.19 -19.89
CA ARG A 105 -6.39 -1.25 -19.74
C ARG A 105 -6.31 -1.65 -18.28
N THR A 106 -7.24 -2.50 -17.84
CA THR A 106 -7.32 -2.96 -16.46
C THR A 106 -6.00 -3.54 -15.94
N GLU A 107 -5.32 -4.38 -16.74
CA GLU A 107 -4.07 -5.02 -16.38
C GLU A 107 -2.88 -4.05 -16.30
N ASP A 108 -2.88 -2.99 -17.10
CA ASP A 108 -1.82 -1.97 -17.05
C ASP A 108 -1.92 -1.18 -15.75
N ILE A 109 -3.14 -0.76 -15.38
CA ILE A 109 -3.41 -0.05 -14.12
C ILE A 109 -3.05 -0.93 -12.93
N ALA A 110 -3.50 -2.19 -12.92
CA ALA A 110 -3.23 -3.13 -11.84
C ALA A 110 -1.71 -3.28 -11.63
N ARG A 111 -0.96 -3.46 -12.71
CA ARG A 111 0.51 -3.55 -12.68
C ARG A 111 1.16 -2.27 -12.16
N MET A 112 0.70 -1.09 -12.57
CA MET A 112 1.24 0.18 -12.08
C MET A 112 0.97 0.37 -10.57
N LEU A 113 -0.23 0.06 -10.10
CA LEU A 113 -0.58 0.14 -8.67
C LEU A 113 0.29 -0.80 -7.82
N THR A 114 0.47 -2.03 -8.31
CA THR A 114 1.31 -3.04 -7.68
C THR A 114 2.78 -2.61 -7.63
N ALA A 115 3.31 -2.08 -8.73
CA ALA A 115 4.72 -1.71 -8.87
C ALA A 115 5.08 -0.40 -8.14
N GLU A 116 4.08 0.40 -7.75
CA GLU A 116 4.29 1.63 -7.03
C GLU A 116 5.11 1.38 -5.75
N ARG A 117 5.93 2.34 -5.33
CA ARG A 117 6.76 2.19 -4.14
C ARG A 117 5.96 2.38 -2.86
N THR A 118 6.45 1.87 -1.73
CA THR A 118 5.86 2.14 -0.40
C THR A 118 6.78 2.96 0.48
N ASP A 119 8.08 2.92 0.20
CA ASP A 119 9.14 3.75 0.77
C ASP A 119 9.19 5.10 0.05
N THR A 120 8.26 5.99 0.40
CA THR A 120 8.17 7.31 -0.23
C THR A 120 7.83 8.39 0.81
N LEU A 121 7.67 9.62 0.35
CA LEU A 121 7.28 10.75 1.20
C LEU A 121 5.83 10.57 1.71
N PRO A 122 5.55 10.91 2.98
CA PRO A 122 4.22 10.74 3.57
C PRO A 122 3.07 11.40 2.79
N ALA A 123 3.28 12.57 2.17
CA ALA A 123 2.28 13.21 1.33
C ALA A 123 1.94 12.37 0.08
N LEU A 124 2.94 11.75 -0.55
CA LEU A 124 2.74 10.88 -1.71
C LEU A 124 2.09 9.56 -1.28
N GLN A 125 2.48 9.03 -0.13
CA GLN A 125 1.86 7.84 0.44
C GLN A 125 0.38 8.07 0.77
N GLY A 126 0.05 9.23 1.35
CA GLY A 126 -1.34 9.64 1.61
C GLY A 126 -2.16 9.82 0.33
N LEU A 127 -1.55 10.35 -0.73
CA LEU A 127 -2.18 10.45 -2.05
C LEU A 127 -2.42 9.07 -2.67
N LEU A 128 -1.46 8.15 -2.58
CA LEU A 128 -1.61 6.77 -3.04
C LEU A 128 -2.72 6.06 -2.26
N LEU A 129 -2.75 6.19 -0.92
CA LEU A 129 -3.85 5.66 -0.10
C LEU A 129 -5.20 6.23 -0.54
N THR A 130 -5.27 7.53 -0.83
CA THR A 130 -6.48 8.18 -1.34
C THR A 130 -6.92 7.59 -2.68
N LEU A 131 -5.99 7.37 -3.61
CA LEU A 131 -6.24 6.73 -4.91
C LEU A 131 -6.74 5.29 -4.74
N LEU A 132 -6.09 4.51 -3.87
CA LEU A 132 -6.44 3.12 -3.58
C LEU A 132 -7.82 2.97 -2.93
N LEU A 133 -8.35 4.01 -2.30
CA LEU A 133 -9.66 3.99 -1.64
C LEU A 133 -10.74 4.77 -2.39
N ALA A 134 -10.38 5.45 -3.48
CA ALA A 134 -11.32 6.22 -4.28
C ALA A 134 -12.34 5.33 -4.99
N GLU A 135 -13.59 5.79 -5.04
CA GLU A 135 -14.59 5.28 -5.96
C GLU A 135 -14.30 5.79 -7.37
N ALA A 136 -14.35 4.91 -8.37
CA ALA A 136 -14.02 5.25 -9.74
C ALA A 136 -14.82 4.41 -10.74
N GLU A 137 -15.11 4.98 -11.92
CA GLU A 137 -15.66 4.22 -13.05
C GLU A 137 -14.62 3.18 -13.47
N PRO A 138 -14.94 1.86 -13.43
CA PRO A 138 -13.97 0.83 -13.81
C PRO A 138 -13.61 0.95 -15.31
N PRO A 139 -12.41 0.54 -15.72
CA PRO A 139 -12.05 0.48 -17.13
C PRO A 139 -13.04 -0.37 -17.94
N VAL A 140 -13.23 -0.02 -19.21
CA VAL A 140 -14.22 -0.71 -20.08
C VAL A 140 -13.92 -2.21 -20.27
N ASP A 141 -12.65 -2.60 -20.16
CA ASP A 141 -12.18 -3.99 -20.29
C ASP A 141 -12.13 -4.75 -18.94
N SER A 142 -12.59 -4.15 -17.84
CA SER A 142 -12.66 -4.80 -16.51
C SER A 142 -13.53 -6.06 -16.58
N GLY A 143 -14.69 -5.96 -17.24
CA GLY A 143 -15.65 -7.06 -17.31
C GLY A 143 -16.15 -7.53 -15.93
N GLY A 144 -15.98 -6.72 -14.86
CA GLY A 144 -16.36 -7.08 -13.50
C GLY A 144 -15.49 -8.17 -12.87
N ARG A 145 -14.28 -8.40 -13.39
CA ARG A 145 -13.37 -9.46 -12.94
C ARG A 145 -12.77 -9.22 -11.54
N GLY A 146 -12.73 -7.97 -11.06
CA GLY A 146 -12.15 -7.66 -9.76
C GLY A 146 -10.62 -7.60 -9.76
N VAL A 147 -9.99 -7.54 -10.93
CA VAL A 147 -8.52 -7.48 -11.07
C VAL A 147 -7.96 -6.20 -10.47
N LEU A 148 -8.62 -5.07 -10.72
CA LEU A 148 -8.20 -3.77 -10.19
C LEU A 148 -8.48 -3.70 -8.69
N LEU A 149 -9.61 -4.26 -8.23
CA LEU A 149 -9.89 -4.38 -6.80
C LEU A 149 -8.79 -5.18 -6.09
N LEU A 150 -8.42 -6.34 -6.60
CA LEU A 150 -7.37 -7.18 -6.01
C LEU A 150 -6.03 -6.43 -5.96
N ALA A 151 -5.63 -5.77 -7.06
CA ALA A 151 -4.41 -4.98 -7.07
C ALA A 151 -4.41 -3.86 -6.02
N ARG A 152 -5.57 -3.22 -5.80
CA ARG A 152 -5.73 -2.19 -4.75
C ARG A 152 -5.62 -2.78 -3.35
N VAL A 153 -6.30 -3.90 -3.09
CA VAL A 153 -6.26 -4.59 -1.79
C VAL A 153 -4.85 -5.08 -1.48
N ASP A 154 -4.16 -5.69 -2.45
CA ASP A 154 -2.77 -6.14 -2.32
C ASP A 154 -1.85 -4.96 -2.00
N LYS A 155 -2.00 -3.84 -2.70
CA LYS A 155 -1.21 -2.65 -2.40
C LYS A 155 -1.47 -2.09 -0.99
N LEU A 156 -2.72 -2.10 -0.53
CA LEU A 156 -3.07 -1.71 0.85
C LEU A 156 -2.43 -2.64 1.89
N LEU A 157 -2.42 -3.96 1.64
CA LEU A 157 -1.70 -4.95 2.45
C LEU A 157 -0.20 -4.66 2.50
N ALA A 158 0.42 -4.36 1.36
CA ALA A 158 1.84 -4.00 1.29
C ALA A 158 2.16 -2.74 2.10
N MET A 159 1.22 -1.80 2.18
CA MET A 159 1.32 -0.56 2.95
C MET A 159 0.99 -0.75 4.45
N GLY A 160 0.52 -1.93 4.87
CA GLY A 160 0.06 -2.19 6.23
C GLY A 160 -1.33 -1.61 6.55
N ALA A 161 -2.06 -1.12 5.56
CA ALA A 161 -3.38 -0.51 5.69
C ALA A 161 -4.49 -1.58 5.76
N LEU A 162 -4.42 -2.47 6.76
CA LEU A 162 -5.26 -3.67 6.87
C LEU A 162 -6.74 -3.33 7.07
N ASP A 163 -7.06 -2.35 7.91
CA ASP A 163 -8.45 -1.92 8.16
C ASP A 163 -9.09 -1.39 6.87
N GLN A 164 -8.34 -0.62 6.10
CA GLN A 164 -8.79 -0.04 4.84
C GLN A 164 -8.95 -1.12 3.76
N ALA A 165 -8.03 -2.09 3.70
CA ALA A 165 -8.13 -3.26 2.84
C ALA A 165 -9.39 -4.08 3.16
N LEU A 166 -9.61 -4.40 4.44
CA LEU A 166 -10.78 -5.14 4.90
C LEU A 166 -12.08 -4.41 4.55
N ALA A 167 -12.16 -3.10 4.84
CA ALA A 167 -13.31 -2.28 4.51
C ALA A 167 -13.59 -2.24 3.00
N LEU A 168 -12.55 -2.18 2.15
CA LEU A 168 -12.71 -2.19 0.70
C LEU A 168 -13.23 -3.55 0.20
N THR A 169 -12.72 -4.66 0.75
CA THR A 169 -13.21 -6.01 0.38
C THR A 169 -14.68 -6.23 0.76
N ALA A 170 -15.16 -5.60 1.84
CA ALA A 170 -16.56 -5.69 2.27
C ALA A 170 -17.54 -5.04 1.27
N LEU A 171 -17.06 -4.15 0.39
CA LEU A 171 -17.87 -3.51 -0.66
C LEU A 171 -17.93 -4.31 -1.97
N ALA A 172 -17.06 -5.30 -2.14
CA ALA A 172 -16.81 -5.97 -3.42
C ALA A 172 -17.95 -6.89 -3.92
N GLY A 173 -18.99 -7.11 -3.12
CA GLY A 173 -20.09 -8.03 -3.42
C GLY A 173 -19.84 -9.45 -2.88
N PRO A 174 -20.34 -10.50 -3.54
CA PRO A 174 -20.22 -11.88 -3.06
C PRO A 174 -18.75 -12.32 -2.89
N PRO A 175 -18.46 -13.16 -1.88
CA PRO A 175 -17.09 -13.62 -1.63
C PRO A 175 -16.58 -14.48 -2.79
N THR A 176 -15.37 -14.17 -3.25
CA THR A 176 -14.59 -15.02 -4.17
C THR A 176 -13.42 -15.63 -3.40
N PRO A 177 -12.83 -16.75 -3.86
CA PRO A 177 -11.66 -17.34 -3.22
C PRO A 177 -10.49 -16.35 -3.08
N ASP A 178 -10.22 -15.54 -4.12
CA ASP A 178 -9.12 -14.57 -4.10
C ASP A 178 -9.34 -13.45 -3.07
N LEU A 179 -10.58 -12.93 -2.96
CA LEU A 179 -10.91 -11.92 -1.96
C LEU A 179 -10.97 -12.51 -0.55
N PHE A 180 -11.50 -13.72 -0.40
CA PHE A 180 -11.52 -14.43 0.87
C PHE A 180 -10.09 -14.66 1.38
N ARG A 181 -9.16 -15.03 0.50
CA ARG A 181 -7.74 -15.17 0.84
C ARG A 181 -7.16 -13.93 1.50
N ARG A 182 -7.37 -12.74 0.91
CA ARG A 182 -6.86 -11.47 1.48
C ARG A 182 -7.53 -11.17 2.82
N ARG A 183 -8.83 -11.42 2.95
CA ARG A 183 -9.54 -11.27 4.24
C ARG A 183 -9.02 -12.24 5.30
N PHE A 184 -8.71 -13.48 4.91
CA PHE A 184 -8.13 -14.48 5.81
C PHE A 184 -6.72 -14.10 6.26
N ASP A 185 -5.87 -13.63 5.35
CA ASP A 185 -4.54 -13.10 5.67
C ASP A 185 -4.64 -11.91 6.64
N ILE A 186 -5.56 -10.97 6.41
CA ILE A 186 -5.83 -9.87 7.37
C ILE A 186 -6.24 -10.43 8.72
N ALA A 187 -7.20 -11.35 8.75
CA ALA A 187 -7.72 -11.93 9.98
C ALA A 187 -6.62 -12.62 10.82
N LEU A 188 -5.72 -13.33 10.15
CA LEU A 188 -4.55 -13.96 10.76
C LEU A 188 -3.54 -12.96 11.33
N LEU A 189 -3.47 -11.72 10.81
CA LEU A 189 -2.59 -10.68 11.34
C LEU A 189 -3.26 -9.84 12.43
N THR A 190 -4.60 -9.74 12.42
CA THR A 190 -5.36 -8.92 13.38
C THR A 190 -5.93 -9.71 14.55
N GLY A 191 -5.81 -11.04 14.58
CA GLY A 191 -6.36 -11.86 15.67
C GLY A 191 -7.86 -12.14 15.52
N THR A 192 -8.39 -12.06 14.31
CA THR A 192 -9.82 -12.30 14.02
C THR A 192 -10.05 -13.54 13.15
N GLU A 193 -9.08 -14.46 13.14
CA GLU A 193 -9.08 -15.68 12.32
C GLU A 193 -10.29 -16.60 12.58
N ASP A 194 -10.87 -16.59 13.78
CA ASP A 194 -12.01 -17.44 14.13
C ASP A 194 -13.22 -17.15 13.25
N ALA A 195 -13.56 -15.87 13.08
CA ALA A 195 -14.67 -15.46 12.21
C ALA A 195 -14.41 -15.84 10.74
N ALA A 196 -13.16 -15.75 10.29
CA ALA A 196 -12.80 -16.15 8.93
C ALA A 196 -12.85 -17.68 8.74
N CYS A 197 -12.46 -18.45 9.77
CA CYS A 197 -12.56 -19.91 9.76
C CYS A 197 -14.02 -20.39 9.79
N GLU A 198 -14.90 -19.72 10.53
CA GLU A 198 -16.35 -19.98 10.49
C GLU A 198 -16.93 -19.75 9.08
N GLU A 199 -16.60 -18.63 8.44
CA GLU A 199 -17.02 -18.33 7.06
C GLU A 199 -16.55 -19.43 6.09
N MET A 200 -15.29 -19.84 6.18
CA MET A 200 -14.74 -20.87 5.31
C MET A 200 -15.36 -22.25 5.55
N THR A 201 -15.69 -22.59 6.80
CA THR A 201 -16.34 -23.86 7.13
C THR A 201 -17.76 -23.91 6.56
N ALA A 202 -18.46 -22.78 6.56
CA ALA A 202 -19.77 -22.64 5.93
C ALA A 202 -19.70 -22.65 4.39
N ALA A 203 -18.57 -22.25 3.81
CA ALA A 203 -18.33 -22.17 2.37
C ALA A 203 -16.96 -22.78 1.97
N PRO A 204 -16.80 -24.12 2.00
CA PRO A 204 -15.51 -24.78 1.78
C PRO A 204 -14.85 -24.48 0.44
N GLN A 205 -15.64 -24.10 -0.58
CA GLN A 205 -15.14 -23.67 -1.89
C GLN A 205 -14.34 -22.36 -1.85
N LEU A 206 -14.41 -21.59 -0.76
CA LEU A 206 -13.60 -20.39 -0.56
C LEU A 206 -12.21 -20.70 -0.03
N ALA A 207 -11.95 -21.93 0.44
CA ALA A 207 -10.69 -22.30 1.04
C ALA A 207 -9.53 -22.02 0.06
N PRO A 208 -8.58 -21.12 0.42
CA PRO A 208 -7.56 -20.68 -0.52
C PRO A 208 -6.51 -21.77 -0.74
N THR A 209 -6.23 -22.57 0.29
CA THR A 209 -5.19 -23.60 0.30
C THR A 209 -5.59 -24.77 1.20
N LEU A 210 -4.94 -25.92 1.00
CA LEU A 210 -5.08 -27.08 1.88
C LEU A 210 -4.64 -26.78 3.33
N PRO A 211 -3.47 -26.16 3.60
CA PRO A 211 -3.10 -25.74 4.95
C PRO A 211 -4.14 -24.84 5.62
N ALA A 212 -4.72 -23.87 4.91
CA ALA A 212 -5.76 -23.00 5.46
C ALA A 212 -6.99 -23.81 5.89
N ARG A 213 -7.42 -24.78 5.06
CA ARG A 213 -8.53 -25.68 5.39
C ARG A 213 -8.23 -26.49 6.65
N ILE A 214 -7.05 -27.10 6.75
CA ILE A 214 -6.63 -27.88 7.92
C ILE A 214 -6.61 -27.00 9.17
N PHE A 215 -6.00 -25.82 9.08
CA PHE A 215 -5.95 -24.84 10.17
C PHE A 215 -7.35 -24.50 10.68
N CYS A 216 -8.29 -24.17 9.80
CA CYS A 216 -9.63 -23.79 10.24
C CYS A 216 -10.49 -24.97 10.73
N LEU A 217 -10.31 -26.18 10.20
CA LEU A 217 -10.96 -27.38 10.77
C LEU A 217 -10.51 -27.59 12.22
N ALA A 218 -9.20 -27.47 12.48
CA ALA A 218 -8.65 -27.55 13.82
C ALA A 218 -9.14 -26.41 14.72
N ARG A 219 -9.15 -25.16 14.24
CA ARG A 219 -9.69 -24.00 14.98
C ARG A 219 -11.17 -24.14 15.31
N ALA A 220 -11.97 -24.75 14.42
CA ALA A 220 -13.37 -25.07 14.64
C ALA A 220 -13.60 -26.27 15.58
N GLY A 221 -12.51 -26.94 16.03
CA GLY A 221 -12.55 -28.09 16.93
C GLY A 221 -12.72 -29.45 16.24
N ASP A 222 -12.77 -29.50 14.90
CA ASP A 222 -12.83 -30.74 14.13
C ASP A 222 -11.42 -31.26 13.81
N TRP A 223 -10.70 -31.62 14.88
CA TRP A 223 -9.34 -32.15 14.81
C TRP A 223 -9.24 -33.43 13.98
N GLN A 224 -10.28 -34.27 14.02
CA GLN A 224 -10.34 -35.52 13.25
C GLN A 224 -10.42 -35.24 11.75
N ALA A 225 -11.27 -34.31 11.31
CA ALA A 225 -11.34 -33.93 9.91
C ALA A 225 -10.04 -33.24 9.46
N ALA A 226 -9.41 -32.42 10.32
CA ALA A 226 -8.14 -31.78 10.04
C ALA A 226 -7.03 -32.82 9.78
N ALA A 227 -6.87 -33.80 10.70
CA ALA A 227 -5.89 -34.88 10.58
C ALA A 227 -6.15 -35.78 9.37
N LEU A 228 -7.42 -36.16 9.13
CA LEU A 228 -7.78 -36.95 7.95
C LEU A 228 -7.45 -36.20 6.64
N THR A 229 -7.69 -34.90 6.61
CA THR A 229 -7.37 -34.03 5.46
C THR A 229 -5.87 -34.00 5.20
N LEU A 230 -5.05 -33.86 6.25
CA LEU A 230 -3.59 -33.91 6.16
C LEU A 230 -3.10 -35.27 5.66
N HIS A 231 -3.52 -36.38 6.30
CA HIS A 231 -3.09 -37.74 5.91
C HIS A 231 -3.47 -38.08 4.47
N SER A 232 -4.65 -37.66 4.02
CA SER A 232 -5.08 -37.86 2.64
C SER A 232 -4.17 -37.12 1.66
N ALA A 233 -3.79 -35.88 2.00
CA ALA A 233 -2.91 -35.08 1.16
C ALA A 233 -1.47 -35.59 1.14
N GLN A 234 -0.94 -36.05 2.29
CA GLN A 234 0.34 -36.76 2.38
C GLN A 234 0.36 -37.98 1.46
N ALA A 235 -0.67 -38.84 1.54
CA ALA A 235 -0.78 -40.04 0.72
C ALA A 235 -0.85 -39.74 -0.79
N LEU A 236 -1.39 -38.57 -1.16
CA LEU A 236 -1.46 -38.09 -2.54
C LEU A 236 -0.21 -37.30 -2.98
N GLY A 237 0.78 -37.09 -2.10
CA GLY A 237 1.97 -36.29 -2.38
C GLY A 237 1.67 -34.82 -2.67
N GLN A 238 0.66 -34.26 -1.98
CA GLN A 238 0.14 -32.90 -2.19
C GLN A 238 0.62 -31.88 -1.15
N VAL A 239 1.53 -32.28 -0.26
CA VAL A 239 2.08 -31.43 0.82
C VAL A 239 3.60 -31.44 0.71
N ALA A 240 4.23 -30.28 0.76
CA ALA A 240 5.69 -30.18 0.81
C ALA A 240 6.22 -30.67 2.18
N PRO A 241 7.44 -31.23 2.28
CA PRO A 241 7.97 -31.75 3.54
C PRO A 241 7.94 -30.74 4.70
N GLU A 242 8.27 -29.47 4.42
CA GLU A 242 8.29 -28.41 5.43
C GLU A 242 6.88 -28.02 5.90
N GLU A 243 5.91 -28.00 4.97
CA GLU A 243 4.50 -27.77 5.29
C GLU A 243 3.93 -28.95 6.09
N ASP A 244 4.32 -30.17 5.74
CA ASP A 244 3.89 -31.40 6.40
C ASP A 244 4.34 -31.46 7.86
N GLU A 245 5.60 -31.13 8.11
CA GLU A 245 6.15 -31.05 9.46
C GLU A 245 5.41 -30.00 10.30
N LEU A 246 5.21 -28.79 9.77
CA LEU A 246 4.51 -27.71 10.47
C LEU A 246 3.04 -28.08 10.77
N LEU A 247 2.32 -28.65 9.79
CA LEU A 247 0.93 -29.08 9.97
C LEU A 247 0.81 -30.24 10.96
N SER A 248 1.75 -31.19 10.93
CA SER A 248 1.78 -32.32 11.85
C SER A 248 1.99 -31.85 13.30
N ARG A 249 3.00 -30.99 13.54
CA ARG A 249 3.24 -30.38 14.87
C ARG A 249 2.07 -29.52 15.35
N PHE A 250 1.37 -28.85 14.43
CA PHE A 250 0.18 -28.06 14.75
C PHE A 250 -1.03 -28.92 15.17
N LEU A 251 -1.22 -30.08 14.54
CA LEU A 251 -2.36 -30.97 14.84
C LEU A 251 -2.12 -31.91 16.03
N ASP A 252 -0.86 -32.25 16.29
CA ASP A 252 -0.46 -33.15 17.37
C ASP A 252 0.63 -32.50 18.25
N PRO A 253 0.26 -31.93 19.41
CA PRO A 253 1.20 -31.30 20.32
C PRO A 253 2.32 -32.23 20.82
N ASP A 254 2.08 -33.55 20.88
CA ASP A 254 3.09 -34.51 21.30
C ASP A 254 4.25 -34.61 20.29
N LEU A 255 4.00 -34.26 19.02
CA LEU A 255 5.05 -34.17 18.00
C LEU A 255 5.89 -32.90 18.13
N ALA A 256 5.37 -31.85 18.79
CA ALA A 256 6.10 -30.62 19.05
C ALA A 256 6.92 -30.70 20.35
N ASP A 257 6.45 -31.45 21.35
CA ASP A 257 7.12 -31.55 22.65
C ASP A 257 8.48 -32.25 22.55
N GLY A 258 9.54 -31.51 22.88
CA GLY A 258 10.93 -32.00 22.83
C GLY A 258 11.51 -32.16 21.42
N ALA A 259 10.78 -31.73 20.37
CA ALA A 259 11.29 -31.74 19.00
C ALA A 259 12.40 -30.67 18.81
N GLU A 260 13.26 -30.87 17.82
CA GLU A 260 14.20 -29.83 17.41
C GLU A 260 13.42 -28.64 16.82
N PRO A 261 13.81 -27.39 17.17
CA PRO A 261 13.14 -26.21 16.62
C PRO A 261 13.13 -26.22 15.09
N MET A 262 12.00 -25.83 14.51
CA MET A 262 11.88 -25.70 13.06
C MET A 262 12.79 -24.58 12.56
N VAL A 263 13.29 -24.74 11.33
CA VAL A 263 14.02 -23.65 10.66
C VAL A 263 13.01 -22.55 10.30
N PRO A 264 13.16 -21.32 10.84
CA PRO A 264 12.23 -20.24 10.51
C PRO A 264 12.28 -19.90 9.02
N PRO A 265 11.12 -19.74 8.36
CA PRO A 265 11.09 -19.24 6.99
C PRO A 265 11.58 -17.79 6.95
N SER A 266 12.31 -17.42 5.89
CA SER A 266 12.77 -16.04 5.69
C SER A 266 11.63 -15.06 5.42
N VAL A 267 10.55 -15.55 4.78
CA VAL A 267 9.35 -14.78 4.46
C VAL A 267 8.11 -15.66 4.76
N PRO A 268 7.66 -15.72 6.03
CA PRO A 268 6.45 -16.46 6.37
C PRO A 268 5.21 -15.83 5.73
N THR A 269 4.26 -16.66 5.33
CA THR A 269 2.87 -16.21 5.12
C THR A 269 2.20 -15.94 6.48
N PRO A 270 1.09 -15.19 6.55
CA PRO A 270 0.38 -14.97 7.81
C PRO A 270 -0.07 -16.27 8.47
N LEU A 271 -0.45 -17.26 7.66
CA LEU A 271 -0.86 -18.58 8.15
C LEU A 271 0.33 -19.32 8.77
N VAL A 272 1.46 -19.35 8.07
CA VAL A 272 2.69 -19.97 8.58
C VAL A 272 3.13 -19.28 9.87
N TRP A 273 3.18 -17.95 9.89
CA TRP A 273 3.51 -17.18 11.09
C TRP A 273 2.60 -17.53 12.27
N ARG A 274 1.29 -17.65 12.02
CA ARG A 274 0.31 -18.01 13.04
C ARG A 274 0.46 -19.45 13.53
N MET A 275 0.82 -20.38 12.65
CA MET A 275 1.08 -21.76 13.03
C MET A 275 2.35 -21.89 13.89
N PHE A 276 3.41 -21.13 13.57
CA PHE A 276 4.61 -21.03 14.41
C PHE A 276 4.27 -20.51 15.83
N GLU A 277 3.41 -19.49 15.94
CA GLU A 277 2.88 -19.03 17.23
C GLU A 277 2.14 -20.18 17.97
N ALA A 278 1.32 -20.96 17.26
CA ALA A 278 0.52 -22.03 17.83
C ALA A 278 1.33 -23.24 18.33
N ILE A 279 2.46 -23.57 17.69
CA ILE A 279 3.35 -24.66 18.12
C ILE A 279 4.37 -24.23 19.19
N GLY A 280 4.30 -22.98 19.66
CA GLY A 280 5.21 -22.47 20.70
C GLY A 280 6.57 -22.01 20.18
N GLU A 281 6.72 -21.79 18.88
CA GLU A 281 7.94 -21.29 18.23
C GLU A 281 7.68 -19.92 17.57
N PRO A 282 7.26 -18.87 18.32
CA PRO A 282 6.82 -17.61 17.73
C PRO A 282 7.93 -16.91 16.93
N LEU A 283 7.56 -16.41 15.74
CA LEU A 283 8.48 -15.69 14.86
C LEU A 283 8.48 -14.18 15.17
N PRO A 284 9.65 -13.53 15.24
CA PRO A 284 9.72 -12.09 15.44
C PRO A 284 9.11 -11.35 14.24
N THR A 285 8.33 -10.31 14.51
CA THR A 285 7.72 -9.46 13.46
C THR A 285 8.67 -8.38 12.95
N LEU A 286 9.75 -8.10 13.69
CA LEU A 286 10.80 -7.17 13.27
C LEU A 286 11.52 -7.74 12.03
N GLY A 287 11.49 -7.01 10.93
CA GLY A 287 12.09 -7.43 9.65
C GLY A 287 11.11 -8.11 8.69
N LEU A 288 9.95 -8.58 9.18
CA LEU A 288 8.85 -9.05 8.32
C LEU A 288 8.14 -7.87 7.66
N PRO A 289 7.35 -8.05 6.58
CA PRO A 289 6.55 -6.99 5.97
C PRO A 289 5.72 -6.18 6.97
N VAL A 290 5.46 -4.90 6.67
CA VAL A 290 4.83 -3.96 7.65
C VAL A 290 3.45 -4.41 8.14
N ALA A 291 2.72 -5.17 7.33
CA ALA A 291 1.45 -5.78 7.72
C ALA A 291 1.55 -6.64 8.98
N PHE A 292 2.67 -7.35 9.20
CA PHE A 292 2.87 -8.21 10.38
C PHE A 292 2.93 -7.43 11.69
N SER A 293 3.22 -6.12 11.65
CA SER A 293 3.23 -5.30 12.85
C SER A 293 1.86 -5.18 13.51
N HIS A 294 0.76 -5.45 12.80
CA HIS A 294 -0.57 -5.52 13.42
C HIS A 294 -0.70 -6.64 14.46
N ALA A 295 0.04 -7.74 14.31
CA ALA A 295 -0.02 -8.85 15.26
C ALA A 295 0.53 -8.46 16.64
N GLU A 296 1.45 -7.50 16.70
CA GLU A 296 2.02 -6.97 17.94
C GLU A 296 1.17 -5.88 18.57
N LEU A 297 0.15 -5.34 17.89
CA LEU A 297 -0.77 -4.36 18.49
C LEU A 297 -1.78 -5.00 19.44
N ARG A 298 -1.82 -6.33 19.49
CA ARG A 298 -2.80 -7.05 20.30
C ARG A 298 -2.43 -7.00 21.78
N PRO A 299 -3.40 -7.14 22.71
CA PRO A 299 -3.13 -7.05 24.14
C PRO A 299 -2.18 -8.12 24.70
N GLN A 300 -1.98 -9.23 23.98
CA GLN A 300 -1.09 -10.31 24.42
C GLN A 300 0.39 -9.97 24.21
N ALA A 301 0.69 -9.05 23.30
CA ALA A 301 2.05 -8.60 23.04
C ALA A 301 2.55 -7.71 24.19
N GLY A 302 3.85 -7.75 24.44
CA GLY A 302 4.49 -6.87 25.42
C GLY A 302 4.43 -5.41 24.97
N TRP A 303 4.30 -4.48 25.92
CA TRP A 303 4.15 -3.04 25.62
C TRP A 303 5.28 -2.46 24.74
N LYS A 304 6.52 -2.95 24.90
CA LYS A 304 7.62 -2.57 24.01
C LYS A 304 7.34 -2.95 22.55
N ALA A 305 6.88 -4.17 22.30
CA ALA A 305 6.56 -4.66 20.96
C ALA A 305 5.38 -3.91 20.35
N GLN A 306 4.34 -3.63 21.15
CA GLN A 306 3.22 -2.77 20.75
C GLN A 306 3.69 -1.38 20.30
N ILE A 307 4.60 -0.75 21.06
CA ILE A 307 5.18 0.54 20.69
C ILE A 307 5.97 0.44 19.39
N GLU A 308 6.93 -0.48 19.28
CA GLU A 308 7.77 -0.62 18.08
C GLU A 308 6.92 -0.89 16.83
N ALA A 309 5.87 -1.70 16.96
CA ALA A 309 4.91 -1.95 15.91
C ALA A 309 4.07 -0.72 15.55
N ALA A 310 3.58 0.02 16.54
CA ALA A 310 2.82 1.24 16.32
C ALA A 310 3.67 2.32 15.66
N GLU A 311 4.92 2.51 16.08
CA GLU A 311 5.86 3.43 15.41
C GLU A 311 6.05 3.03 13.95
N ARG A 312 6.28 1.74 13.69
CA ARG A 312 6.50 1.22 12.33
C ARG A 312 5.27 1.42 11.43
N LEU A 313 4.07 1.23 11.96
CA LEU A 313 2.81 1.44 11.25
C LEU A 313 2.47 2.93 11.07
N ALA A 314 2.73 3.77 12.09
CA ALA A 314 2.47 5.20 12.04
C ALA A 314 3.38 5.91 11.03
N ARG A 315 4.65 5.48 10.94
CA ARG A 315 5.62 5.95 9.95
C ARG A 315 5.12 5.83 8.51
N VAL A 316 4.40 4.75 8.21
CA VAL A 316 3.82 4.48 6.89
C VAL A 316 2.35 4.94 6.77
N GLY A 317 1.83 5.65 7.78
CA GLY A 317 0.44 6.13 7.80
C GLY A 317 -0.62 5.03 7.84
N ALA A 318 -0.26 3.80 8.22
CA ALA A 318 -1.19 2.66 8.31
C ALA A 318 -2.13 2.76 9.51
N ILE A 319 -1.68 3.40 10.60
CA ILE A 319 -2.49 3.69 11.78
C ILE A 319 -2.58 5.18 12.04
N THR A 320 -3.60 5.58 12.81
CA THR A 320 -3.75 7.00 13.19
C THR A 320 -2.68 7.41 14.22
N PRO A 321 -2.19 8.67 14.17
CA PRO A 321 -1.26 9.18 15.18
C PRO A 321 -1.81 9.10 16.62
N ASN A 322 -3.13 9.13 16.80
CA ASN A 322 -3.76 9.02 18.12
C ASN A 322 -3.60 7.64 18.75
N LEU A 323 -3.50 6.57 17.96
CA LEU A 323 -3.22 5.23 18.48
C LEU A 323 -1.80 5.18 19.09
N LEU A 324 -0.82 5.74 18.37
CA LEU A 324 0.55 5.87 18.88
C LEU A 324 0.62 6.74 20.14
N LEU A 325 -0.08 7.88 20.15
CA LEU A 325 -0.20 8.74 21.33
C LEU A 325 -0.74 7.96 22.54
N GLY A 326 -1.79 7.17 22.35
CA GLY A 326 -2.36 6.32 23.40
C GLY A 326 -1.33 5.36 23.98
N LEU A 327 -0.58 4.65 23.14
CA LEU A 327 0.45 3.70 23.57
C LEU A 327 1.62 4.38 24.28
N TYR A 328 2.08 5.53 23.80
CA TYR A 328 3.16 6.31 24.41
C TYR A 328 2.77 6.89 25.77
N THR A 329 1.49 7.15 26.02
CA THR A 329 1.02 7.80 27.25
C THR A 329 0.35 6.83 28.23
N GLU A 330 0.24 5.56 27.87
CA GLU A 330 -0.46 4.54 28.67
C GLU A 330 0.19 4.33 30.04
N ARG A 331 1.52 4.32 30.12
CA ARG A 331 2.28 3.95 31.33
C ARG A 331 3.58 4.73 31.42
N SER A 332 4.19 4.79 32.60
CA SER A 332 5.55 5.30 32.75
C SER A 332 6.56 4.38 32.06
N PRO A 333 7.68 4.90 31.51
CA PRO A 333 8.74 4.09 30.91
C PRO A 333 9.20 2.97 31.83
N ALA A 334 9.28 1.74 31.31
CA ALA A 334 9.58 0.56 32.13
C ALA A 334 11.07 0.39 32.43
N ALA A 335 11.95 1.01 31.63
CA ALA A 335 13.40 0.98 31.78
C ALA A 335 14.02 2.24 31.14
N SER A 336 15.35 2.31 31.05
CA SER A 336 16.07 3.31 30.24
C SER A 336 16.57 2.70 28.92
N GLY A 337 16.85 3.56 27.94
CA GLY A 337 17.43 3.16 26.66
C GLY A 337 16.40 2.92 25.55
N GLY A 338 16.77 3.31 24.33
CA GLY A 338 16.04 2.96 23.10
C GLY A 338 14.62 3.53 23.10
N VAL A 339 13.63 2.65 22.96
CA VAL A 339 12.19 2.99 22.95
C VAL A 339 11.80 3.80 24.20
N TRP A 340 12.34 3.43 25.36
CA TRP A 340 11.93 4.03 26.63
C TRP A 340 12.36 5.49 26.79
N ASP A 341 13.55 5.83 26.28
CA ASP A 341 14.02 7.23 26.28
C ASP A 341 13.13 8.09 25.36
N ARG A 342 12.69 7.54 24.21
CA ARG A 342 11.73 8.24 23.34
C ARG A 342 10.40 8.45 24.03
N VAL A 343 9.87 7.43 24.70
CA VAL A 343 8.61 7.53 25.46
C VAL A 343 8.72 8.58 26.56
N ASP A 344 9.82 8.60 27.31
CA ASP A 344 10.03 9.61 28.37
C ASP A 344 10.10 11.05 27.82
N LEU A 345 10.86 11.26 26.73
CA LEU A 345 10.95 12.55 26.05
C LEU A 345 9.58 13.00 25.54
N PHE A 346 8.83 12.08 24.94
CA PHE A 346 7.49 12.35 24.45
C PHE A 346 6.54 12.74 25.58
N GLN A 347 6.48 11.97 26.66
CA GLN A 347 5.62 12.25 27.80
C GLN A 347 6.01 13.56 28.51
N THR A 348 7.31 13.86 28.60
CA THR A 348 7.79 15.12 29.17
C THR A 348 7.32 16.32 28.35
N PHE A 349 7.44 16.23 27.03
CA PHE A 349 6.90 17.23 26.12
C PHE A 349 5.37 17.36 26.22
N ASP A 350 4.66 16.23 26.18
CA ASP A 350 3.19 16.20 26.20
C ASP A 350 2.60 16.81 27.49
N ARG A 351 3.23 16.52 28.65
CA ARG A 351 2.89 17.16 29.93
C ARG A 351 3.13 18.67 29.91
N ALA A 352 4.29 19.12 29.40
CA ALA A 352 4.63 20.54 29.31
C ALA A 352 3.63 21.30 28.41
N LEU A 353 3.27 20.69 27.28
CA LEU A 353 2.30 21.24 26.33
C LEU A 353 0.90 21.30 26.93
N SER A 354 0.46 20.24 27.60
CA SER A 354 -0.83 20.17 28.27
C SER A 354 -0.96 21.19 29.40
N ALA A 355 0.14 21.50 30.10
CA ALA A 355 0.20 22.56 31.11
C ALA A 355 0.22 23.99 30.52
N GLY A 356 0.42 24.13 29.20
CA GLY A 356 0.56 25.44 28.54
C GLY A 356 1.84 26.19 28.92
N ASP A 357 2.86 25.51 29.45
CA ASP A 357 4.10 26.14 29.88
C ASP A 357 5.06 26.32 28.69
N ALA A 358 5.07 27.54 28.13
CA ALA A 358 5.92 27.88 27.00
C ALA A 358 7.43 27.69 27.28
N THR A 359 7.87 27.83 28.53
CA THR A 359 9.29 27.66 28.89
C THR A 359 9.64 26.18 28.90
N ALA A 360 8.83 25.35 29.56
CA ALA A 360 9.02 23.90 29.58
C ALA A 360 8.90 23.30 28.18
N VAL A 361 7.94 23.76 27.37
CA VAL A 361 7.80 23.34 25.96
C VAL A 361 9.03 23.73 25.15
N SER A 362 9.56 24.96 25.33
CA SER A 362 10.77 25.40 24.60
C SER A 362 11.99 24.52 24.91
N ALA A 363 12.10 24.01 26.15
CA ALA A 363 13.17 23.10 26.53
C ALA A 363 12.95 21.66 26.03
N ALA A 364 11.70 21.18 26.07
CA ALA A 364 11.36 19.79 25.72
C ALA A 364 11.19 19.55 24.22
N LEU A 365 10.86 20.57 23.42
CA LEU A 365 10.53 20.42 21.99
C LEU A 365 11.73 19.92 21.13
N PRO A 366 12.95 20.48 21.24
CA PRO A 366 14.09 19.98 20.45
C PRO A 366 14.44 18.50 20.68
N PRO A 367 14.57 17.99 21.93
CA PRO A 367 14.92 16.59 22.14
C PRO A 367 13.81 15.62 21.73
N VAL A 368 12.52 15.94 21.98
CA VAL A 368 11.43 15.06 21.50
C VAL A 368 11.36 15.05 19.98
N TRP A 369 11.59 16.19 19.32
CA TRP A 369 11.59 16.25 17.86
C TRP A 369 12.69 15.38 17.26
N SER A 370 13.92 15.48 17.80
CA SER A 370 15.04 14.62 17.41
C SER A 370 14.73 13.14 17.63
N ALA A 371 14.10 12.80 18.75
CA ALA A 371 13.67 11.43 19.06
C ALA A 371 12.64 10.90 18.03
N MET A 372 11.66 11.71 17.64
CA MET A 372 10.68 11.33 16.61
C MET A 372 11.30 11.22 15.22
N ALA A 373 12.16 12.17 14.84
CA ALA A 373 12.86 12.15 13.56
C ALA A 373 13.77 10.92 13.41
N SER A 374 14.37 10.44 14.51
CA SER A 374 15.24 9.25 14.50
C SER A 374 14.54 7.96 14.08
N VAL A 375 13.21 7.93 14.15
CA VAL A 375 12.35 6.81 13.76
C VAL A 375 11.30 7.21 12.70
N GLU A 376 11.52 8.35 12.03
CA GLU A 376 10.67 8.88 10.96
C GLU A 376 9.21 9.15 11.35
N LEU A 377 8.99 9.66 12.56
CA LEU A 377 7.67 10.01 13.12
C LEU A 377 7.36 11.51 13.07
N GLU A 378 8.07 12.27 12.23
CA GLU A 378 7.90 13.73 12.09
C GLU A 378 6.47 14.12 11.71
N ILE A 379 5.87 13.42 10.73
CA ILE A 379 4.51 13.71 10.25
C ILE A 379 3.44 13.33 11.27
N PRO A 380 3.47 12.12 11.89
CA PRO A 380 2.59 11.82 13.03
C PRO A 380 2.69 12.87 14.15
N PHE A 381 3.91 13.27 14.53
CA PHE A 381 4.12 14.28 15.56
C PHE A 381 3.56 15.64 15.16
N ALA A 382 3.83 16.11 13.93
CA ALA A 382 3.30 17.36 13.41
C ALA A 382 1.77 17.35 13.35
N THR A 383 1.16 16.21 12.98
CA THR A 383 -0.30 16.05 12.91
C THR A 383 -0.95 16.20 14.29
N LEU A 384 -0.31 15.68 15.35
CA LEU A 384 -0.80 15.80 16.72
C LEU A 384 -0.58 17.20 17.31
N TYR A 385 0.59 17.78 17.09
CA TYR A 385 1.08 18.88 17.92
C TYR A 385 1.27 20.23 17.23
N ALA A 386 1.21 20.31 15.89
CA ALA A 386 1.39 21.58 15.20
C ALA A 386 0.37 22.65 15.66
N ALA A 387 -0.92 22.33 15.66
CA ALA A 387 -1.96 23.29 16.03
C ALA A 387 -1.87 23.72 17.53
N PRO A 388 -1.65 22.82 18.50
CA PRO A 388 -1.35 23.21 19.88
C PRO A 388 -0.10 24.11 20.03
N LEU A 389 1.01 23.77 19.35
CA LEU A 389 2.26 24.54 19.43
C LEU A 389 2.08 25.98 18.95
N GLN A 390 1.28 26.20 17.91
CA GLN A 390 0.98 27.54 17.38
C GLN A 390 0.16 28.43 18.33
N ARG A 391 -0.44 27.87 19.40
CA ARG A 391 -1.17 28.66 20.41
C ARG A 391 -0.27 29.19 21.51
N LEU A 392 0.96 28.68 21.62
CA LEU A 392 1.92 29.11 22.62
C LEU A 392 2.77 30.27 22.09
N ALA A 393 3.12 31.20 22.97
CA ALA A 393 4.03 32.29 22.68
C ALA A 393 5.49 31.82 22.73
N LEU A 394 5.85 30.86 21.88
CA LEU A 394 7.23 30.39 21.74
C LEU A 394 8.10 31.48 21.09
N THR A 395 9.37 31.53 21.47
CA THR A 395 10.35 32.49 20.91
C THR A 395 11.66 31.78 20.56
N GLY A 396 12.54 32.48 19.81
CA GLY A 396 13.85 31.95 19.42
C GLY A 396 13.77 30.65 18.63
N ASP A 397 14.71 29.74 18.89
CA ASP A 397 14.85 28.48 18.17
C ASP A 397 13.63 27.56 18.31
N ALA A 398 12.97 27.57 19.47
CA ALA A 398 11.75 26.80 19.71
C ALA A 398 10.60 27.27 18.81
N ALA A 399 10.46 28.58 18.57
CA ALA A 399 9.46 29.12 17.65
C ALA A 399 9.77 28.72 16.20
N THR A 400 11.04 28.79 15.80
CA THR A 400 11.48 28.37 14.45
C THR A 400 11.23 26.88 14.23
N LEU A 401 11.53 26.04 15.23
CA LEU A 401 11.26 24.61 15.16
C LEU A 401 9.75 24.32 15.12
N ALA A 402 8.96 24.95 16.00
CA ALA A 402 7.49 24.82 15.98
C ALA A 402 6.87 25.25 14.64
N PHE A 403 7.44 26.26 13.98
CA PHE A 403 7.03 26.66 12.64
C PHE A 403 7.35 25.58 11.59
N ARG A 404 8.57 25.02 11.59
CA ARG A 404 8.94 23.92 10.68
C ARG A 404 8.06 22.69 10.89
N ILE A 405 7.74 22.34 12.13
CA ILE A 405 6.80 21.27 12.47
C ILE A 405 5.42 21.58 11.90
N ALA A 406 4.94 22.82 12.02
CA ALA A 406 3.65 23.21 11.48
C ALA A 406 3.59 23.13 9.95
N LEU A 407 4.70 23.36 9.24
CA LEU A 407 4.78 23.19 7.79
C LEU A 407 4.64 21.73 7.32
N LEU A 408 4.86 20.76 8.22
CA LEU A 408 4.66 19.33 7.97
C LEU A 408 3.24 18.84 8.31
N SER A 409 2.38 19.73 8.82
CA SER A 409 1.01 19.41 9.24
C SER A 409 -0.03 19.79 8.17
N PRO A 410 -1.28 19.31 8.28
CA PRO A 410 -2.38 19.80 7.45
C PRO A 410 -2.64 21.31 7.57
N GLU A 411 -2.17 21.99 8.63
CA GLU A 411 -2.33 23.44 8.81
C GLU A 411 -1.18 24.27 8.21
N TYR A 412 -0.31 23.69 7.36
CA TYR A 412 0.90 24.34 6.85
C TYR A 412 0.66 25.72 6.21
N ASP A 413 -0.38 25.88 5.39
CA ASP A 413 -0.70 27.15 4.71
C ASP A 413 -1.11 28.24 5.72
N LYS A 414 -1.91 27.88 6.72
CA LYS A 414 -2.34 28.78 7.79
C LYS A 414 -1.15 29.17 8.68
N ALA A 415 -0.29 28.21 9.03
CA ALA A 415 0.92 28.45 9.79
C ALA A 415 1.89 29.39 9.05
N ALA A 416 2.08 29.18 7.75
CA ALA A 416 2.92 30.05 6.91
C ALA A 416 2.38 31.48 6.83
N LYS A 417 1.06 31.66 6.67
CA LYS A 417 0.41 32.99 6.68
C LYS A 417 0.58 33.70 8.02
N ALA A 418 0.39 32.98 9.13
CA ALA A 418 0.59 33.54 10.46
C ALA A 418 2.06 33.93 10.70
N ARG A 419 3.00 33.06 10.30
CA ARG A 419 4.44 33.31 10.43
C ARG A 419 4.90 34.51 9.61
N ALA A 420 4.39 34.66 8.38
CA ALA A 420 4.69 35.82 7.53
C ALA A 420 4.29 37.16 8.16
N LEU A 421 3.21 37.18 8.95
CA LEU A 421 2.77 38.38 9.69
C LEU A 421 3.61 38.63 10.94
N ALA A 422 4.00 37.56 11.64
CA ALA A 422 4.78 37.63 12.88
C ALA A 422 6.27 37.96 12.62
N GLN A 423 6.82 37.52 11.50
CA GLN A 423 8.23 37.66 11.13
C GLN A 423 8.35 38.37 9.76
N PRO A 424 8.27 39.72 9.70
CA PRO A 424 8.23 40.46 8.44
C PRO A 424 9.56 40.47 7.66
N ALA A 425 10.67 40.13 8.31
CA ALA A 425 11.98 39.94 7.69
C ALA A 425 12.54 38.56 8.08
N PRO A 426 12.03 37.46 7.48
CA PRO A 426 12.61 36.13 7.68
C PRO A 426 13.95 36.02 6.95
N ASP A 427 14.74 35.01 7.31
CA ASP A 427 15.92 34.66 6.51
C ASP A 427 15.53 34.09 5.14
N VAL A 428 16.51 33.82 4.28
CA VAL A 428 16.28 33.32 2.91
C VAL A 428 15.55 31.98 2.91
N THR A 429 15.91 31.08 3.81
CA THR A 429 15.33 29.74 3.90
C THR A 429 13.89 29.81 4.37
N GLU A 430 13.63 30.54 5.45
CA GLU A 430 12.29 30.73 6.00
C GLU A 430 11.38 31.48 5.03
N SER A 431 11.92 32.50 4.33
CA SER A 431 11.19 33.19 3.26
C SER A 431 10.77 32.22 2.15
N PHE A 432 11.67 31.34 1.71
CA PHE A 432 11.38 30.35 0.68
C PHE A 432 10.31 29.34 1.14
N LEU A 433 10.41 28.83 2.38
CA LEU A 433 9.42 27.90 2.95
C LEU A 433 8.02 28.54 3.08
N ILE A 434 7.93 29.79 3.56
CA ILE A 434 6.69 30.56 3.61
C ILE A 434 6.12 30.76 2.20
N GLY A 435 6.97 31.15 1.25
CA GLY A 435 6.60 31.31 -0.14
C GLY A 435 6.04 30.02 -0.73
N LEU A 436 6.70 28.89 -0.50
CA LEU A 436 6.29 27.59 -1.02
C LEU A 436 4.95 27.14 -0.43
N ALA A 437 4.80 27.23 0.88
CA ALA A 437 3.55 26.92 1.58
C ALA A 437 2.37 27.75 1.08
N THR A 438 2.59 29.04 0.83
CA THR A 438 1.54 29.97 0.38
C THR A 438 1.39 30.07 -1.14
N GLY A 439 2.23 29.40 -1.92
CA GLY A 439 2.27 29.47 -3.38
C GLY A 439 2.84 30.78 -3.96
N LYS A 440 3.58 31.55 -3.15
CA LYS A 440 4.15 32.86 -3.48
C LYS A 440 5.68 32.81 -3.48
N ILE A 441 6.26 32.03 -4.38
CA ILE A 441 7.74 31.90 -4.48
C ILE A 441 8.38 32.83 -5.52
N ASN A 442 7.60 33.63 -6.24
CA ASN A 442 8.13 34.51 -7.27
C ASN A 442 9.07 35.57 -6.66
N GLY A 443 10.28 35.69 -7.21
CA GLY A 443 11.32 36.60 -6.72
C GLY A 443 12.07 36.10 -5.47
N LEU A 444 11.75 34.91 -4.93
CA LEU A 444 12.50 34.32 -3.82
C LEU A 444 13.73 33.56 -4.34
N VAL A 445 14.80 33.60 -3.56
CA VAL A 445 16.04 32.89 -3.86
C VAL A 445 15.96 31.48 -3.27
N PRO A 446 16.09 30.40 -4.07
CA PRO A 446 16.13 29.05 -3.53
C PRO A 446 17.41 28.82 -2.70
N PRO A 447 17.31 28.44 -1.41
CA PRO A 447 18.46 28.39 -0.51
C PRO A 447 19.47 27.27 -0.81
N ASP A 448 19.02 26.14 -1.38
CA ASP A 448 19.84 24.95 -1.61
C ASP A 448 19.55 24.26 -2.96
N SER A 449 20.19 23.13 -3.23
CA SER A 449 20.03 22.36 -4.47
C SER A 449 18.62 21.79 -4.64
N MET A 450 18.02 21.29 -3.56
CA MET A 450 16.66 20.72 -3.61
C MET A 450 15.63 21.83 -3.87
N SER A 451 15.76 22.98 -3.22
CA SER A 451 14.93 24.16 -3.46
C SER A 451 15.04 24.65 -4.91
N ARG A 452 16.24 24.59 -5.52
CA ARG A 452 16.43 24.89 -6.95
C ARG A 452 15.77 23.87 -7.86
N ALA A 453 15.69 22.61 -7.46
CA ALA A 453 14.99 21.56 -8.20
C ALA A 453 13.46 21.70 -8.10
N ILE A 454 12.96 22.13 -6.94
CA ILE A 454 11.51 22.32 -6.69
C ILE A 454 10.97 23.59 -7.36
N ALA A 455 11.71 24.70 -7.32
CA ALA A 455 11.22 26.00 -7.75
C ALA A 455 10.62 26.05 -9.18
N PRO A 456 11.19 25.38 -10.20
CA PRO A 456 10.60 25.33 -11.54
C PRO A 456 9.15 24.83 -11.57
N ALA A 457 8.81 23.83 -10.76
CA ALA A 457 7.46 23.29 -10.69
C ALA A 457 6.43 24.33 -10.23
N PHE A 458 6.87 25.34 -9.48
CA PHE A 458 6.02 26.38 -8.93
C PHE A 458 6.03 27.69 -9.73
N LEU A 459 7.15 28.00 -10.40
CA LEU A 459 7.31 29.22 -11.22
C LEU A 459 6.86 29.04 -12.67
N ALA A 460 7.21 27.92 -13.29
CA ALA A 460 6.97 27.65 -14.71
C ALA A 460 6.79 26.12 -14.91
N PRO A 461 5.67 25.55 -14.43
CA PRO A 461 5.45 24.11 -14.45
C PRO A 461 5.55 23.56 -15.87
N LYS A 462 6.26 22.45 -16.01
CA LYS A 462 6.40 21.70 -17.26
C LYS A 462 6.22 20.22 -16.97
N ILE A 463 5.45 19.56 -17.81
CA ILE A 463 5.19 18.12 -17.72
C ILE A 463 5.85 17.41 -18.90
N THR A 464 6.07 16.10 -18.76
CA THR A 464 6.70 15.29 -19.82
C THR A 464 5.70 15.05 -20.97
N PRO A 465 6.18 14.77 -22.21
CA PRO A 465 5.30 14.43 -23.33
C PRO A 465 4.39 13.22 -23.05
N GLU A 466 4.88 12.25 -22.28
CA GLU A 466 4.08 11.10 -21.82
C GLU A 466 2.92 11.55 -20.94
N ALA A 467 3.18 12.44 -19.97
CA ALA A 467 2.14 12.99 -19.12
C ALA A 467 1.12 13.82 -19.93
N GLU A 468 1.58 14.63 -20.89
CA GLU A 468 0.69 15.38 -21.80
C GLU A 468 -0.25 14.45 -22.55
N GLN A 469 0.27 13.33 -23.07
CA GLN A 469 -0.52 12.34 -23.76
C GLN A 469 -1.57 11.69 -22.85
N LEU A 470 -1.20 11.26 -21.63
CA LEU A 470 -2.15 10.68 -20.68
C LEU A 470 -3.29 11.65 -20.34
N LEU A 471 -2.98 12.93 -20.14
CA LEU A 471 -3.99 13.96 -19.88
C LEU A 471 -4.90 14.22 -21.09
N ALA A 472 -4.33 14.28 -22.30
CA ALA A 472 -5.10 14.43 -23.54
C ALA A 472 -6.07 13.27 -23.77
N GLU A 473 -5.66 12.05 -23.40
CA GLU A 473 -6.46 10.82 -23.46
C GLU A 473 -7.42 10.65 -22.27
N ARG A 474 -7.44 11.61 -21.32
CA ARG A 474 -8.25 11.56 -20.09
C ARG A 474 -7.94 10.37 -19.19
N ARG A 475 -6.70 9.87 -19.22
CA ARG A 475 -6.17 8.78 -18.37
C ARG A 475 -5.57 9.34 -17.09
N VAL A 476 -6.40 10.04 -16.32
CA VAL A 476 -5.99 10.80 -15.12
C VAL A 476 -5.35 9.92 -14.05
N GLY A 477 -5.88 8.72 -13.82
CA GLY A 477 -5.34 7.79 -12.83
C GLY A 477 -3.93 7.30 -13.17
N GLU A 478 -3.63 7.06 -14.45
CA GLU A 478 -2.28 6.71 -14.89
C GLU A 478 -1.33 7.91 -14.84
N ALA A 479 -1.80 9.11 -15.19
CA ALA A 479 -1.01 10.33 -15.02
C ALA A 479 -0.67 10.59 -13.54
N LEU A 480 -1.59 10.28 -12.62
CA LEU A 480 -1.34 10.38 -11.19
C LEU A 480 -0.29 9.38 -10.71
N LEU A 481 -0.37 8.12 -11.14
CA LEU A 481 0.63 7.10 -10.83
C LEU A 481 2.00 7.46 -11.42
N LEU A 482 2.04 8.01 -12.63
CA LEU A 482 3.27 8.54 -13.22
C LEU A 482 3.86 9.67 -12.35
N ALA A 483 3.04 10.57 -11.81
CA ALA A 483 3.50 11.62 -10.92
C ALA A 483 4.09 11.06 -9.62
N LEU A 484 3.42 10.08 -9.00
CA LEU A 484 3.88 9.38 -7.79
C LEU A 484 5.25 8.75 -8.01
N ASP A 485 5.40 7.93 -9.06
CA ASP A 485 6.68 7.29 -9.42
C ASP A 485 7.77 8.33 -9.73
N THR A 486 7.45 9.37 -10.51
CA THR A 486 8.44 10.37 -10.94
C THR A 486 8.99 11.17 -9.76
N VAL A 487 8.12 11.61 -8.83
CA VAL A 487 8.60 12.28 -7.62
C VAL A 487 9.31 11.30 -6.69
N GLY A 488 8.80 10.07 -6.55
CA GLY A 488 9.41 9.01 -5.73
C GLY A 488 10.85 8.70 -6.15
N ARG A 489 11.12 8.57 -7.46
CA ARG A 489 12.49 8.44 -8.00
C ARG A 489 13.35 9.67 -7.72
N GLY A 490 12.74 10.86 -7.70
CA GLY A 490 13.41 12.11 -7.39
C GLY A 490 13.96 12.18 -5.97
N VAL A 491 13.26 11.59 -4.99
CA VAL A 491 13.74 11.46 -3.60
C VAL A 491 15.08 10.69 -3.55
N THR A 492 15.26 9.70 -4.42
CA THR A 492 16.45 8.83 -4.46
C THR A 492 17.60 9.35 -5.34
N GLY A 493 17.52 10.59 -5.84
CA GLY A 493 18.65 11.24 -6.54
C GLY A 493 18.39 11.72 -7.97
N ASP A 494 17.15 11.78 -8.45
CA ASP A 494 16.79 12.42 -9.72
C ASP A 494 16.09 13.78 -9.52
N PRO A 495 16.82 14.88 -9.31
CA PRO A 495 16.23 16.19 -9.06
C PRO A 495 15.39 16.73 -10.23
N ARG A 496 15.56 16.21 -11.47
CA ARG A 496 14.71 16.61 -12.60
C ARG A 496 13.31 16.03 -12.48
N GLY A 497 13.22 14.76 -12.08
CA GLY A 497 11.95 14.09 -11.82
C GLY A 497 11.11 14.81 -10.76
N VAL A 498 11.75 15.42 -9.75
CA VAL A 498 11.04 16.23 -8.74
C VAL A 498 10.25 17.38 -9.39
N ALA A 499 10.88 18.15 -10.27
CA ALA A 499 10.23 19.29 -10.92
C ALA A 499 9.07 18.84 -11.83
N GLU A 500 9.29 17.79 -12.62
CA GLU A 500 8.32 17.26 -13.58
C GLU A 500 7.11 16.63 -12.86
N GLY A 501 7.36 15.79 -11.86
CA GLY A 501 6.31 15.14 -11.08
C GLY A 501 5.48 16.13 -10.25
N LEU A 502 6.12 17.11 -9.60
CA LEU A 502 5.41 18.18 -8.90
C LEU A 502 4.58 19.04 -9.88
N SER A 503 5.12 19.35 -11.07
CA SER A 503 4.36 20.05 -12.12
C SER A 503 3.12 19.27 -12.55
N LEU A 504 3.25 17.94 -12.67
CA LEU A 504 2.13 17.07 -13.04
C LEU A 504 1.04 17.03 -11.95
N LEU A 505 1.41 16.92 -10.68
CA LEU A 505 0.46 17.02 -9.56
C LEU A 505 -0.31 18.35 -9.62
N ARG A 506 0.36 19.46 -9.87
CA ARG A 506 -0.29 20.78 -10.00
C ARG A 506 -1.20 20.85 -11.22
N GLN A 507 -0.79 20.30 -12.35
CA GLN A 507 -1.60 20.24 -13.57
C GLN A 507 -2.89 19.41 -13.37
N LEU A 508 -2.83 18.41 -12.49
CA LEU A 508 -3.96 17.60 -12.05
C LEU A 508 -4.86 18.30 -11.01
N GLY A 509 -4.53 19.53 -10.59
CA GLY A 509 -5.27 20.27 -9.56
C GLY A 509 -4.91 19.89 -8.12
N LEU A 510 -3.89 19.06 -7.91
CA LEU A 510 -3.43 18.57 -6.60
C LEU A 510 -2.40 19.53 -5.98
N GLU A 511 -2.72 20.82 -5.94
CA GLU A 511 -1.81 21.88 -5.44
C GLU A 511 -1.42 21.66 -3.97
N ASP A 512 -2.36 21.21 -3.13
CA ASP A 512 -2.11 20.88 -1.71
C ASP A 512 -1.04 19.79 -1.58
N VAL A 513 -1.24 18.68 -2.29
CA VAL A 513 -0.29 17.55 -2.30
C VAL A 513 1.06 18.01 -2.82
N ALA A 514 1.11 18.73 -3.95
CA ALA A 514 2.36 19.21 -4.52
C ALA A 514 3.16 20.09 -3.52
N ARG A 515 2.48 20.99 -2.79
CA ARG A 515 3.14 21.84 -1.79
C ARG A 515 3.61 21.05 -0.58
N ARG A 516 2.79 20.12 -0.07
CA ARG A 516 3.16 19.28 1.07
C ARG A 516 4.34 18.37 0.73
N THR A 517 4.31 17.72 -0.43
CA THR A 517 5.45 16.93 -0.94
C THR A 517 6.71 17.79 -1.07
N ALA A 518 6.60 19.01 -1.60
CA ALA A 518 7.73 19.91 -1.72
C ALA A 518 8.28 20.37 -0.36
N LEU A 519 7.42 20.62 0.63
CA LEU A 519 7.83 20.94 2.00
C LEU A 519 8.51 19.74 2.67
N GLU A 520 7.97 18.54 2.49
CA GLU A 520 8.55 17.29 3.02
C GLU A 520 9.94 17.03 2.42
N LEU A 521 10.14 17.28 1.13
CA LEU A 521 11.46 17.20 0.48
C LEU A 521 12.52 18.15 1.09
N LEU A 522 12.08 19.28 1.64
CA LEU A 522 12.97 20.29 2.21
C LEU A 522 13.18 20.12 3.73
N LEU A 523 12.22 19.52 4.41
CA LEU A 523 12.16 19.47 5.87
C LEU A 523 12.43 18.09 6.47
N LEU A 524 12.21 17.01 5.72
CA LEU A 524 12.48 15.66 6.17
C LEU A 524 13.89 15.23 5.76
N GLU A 525 14.72 14.90 6.75
CA GLU A 525 16.02 14.27 6.51
C GLU A 525 15.84 12.78 6.24
N ARG A 526 15.46 12.43 5.01
CA ARG A 526 15.38 11.03 4.59
C ARG A 526 16.80 10.50 4.37
N ARG A 527 17.33 9.77 5.36
CA ARG A 527 18.60 9.04 5.24
C ARG A 527 18.41 7.93 4.23
N GLY A 528 18.94 8.13 3.02
CA GLY A 528 19.15 7.06 2.04
C GLY A 528 20.25 6.11 2.51
#